data_AF-A0A3M5X7S5-F1
#
_entry.id   AF-A0A3M5X7S5-F1
#
_cell.length_a   1.000
_cell.length_b   1.000
_cell.length_c   1.000
_cell.angle_alpha   90.00
_cell.angle_beta   90.00
_cell.angle_gamma   90.00
#
_symmetry.space_group_name_H-M   'P 1'
#
loop_
_entity.id
_entity.type
_entity.pdbx_description
1 polymer ?
#
loop_
_entity_poly.entity_id
_entity_poly.type
_entity_poly.pdbx_seq_one_letter_code
_entity_poly.pdbx_strand_id
1 'polypeptide(L)'
;MNQEAIDRQLIELLRIPQEQRTPNDVATAVADIYAAARLEAFTAMPLQQEQIKLLAITEFLACELQMVDAYVTLELHPTSQYRTPLTLTMRRPDAGYVFGRGETAQEALMDIHDYFPQPKEAAA
;
A
#
# COMPACT_ATOMS: atom_id res chain seq x y z
N MET A 1 8.16 -19.49 8.99
CA MET A 1 6.73 -19.23 9.25
C MET A 1 6.13 -20.42 9.98
N ASN A 2 5.56 -20.20 11.17
CA ASN A 2 4.92 -21.26 11.96
C ASN A 2 3.39 -21.11 11.91
N GLN A 3 2.74 -21.83 10.99
CA GLN A 3 1.30 -21.72 10.75
C GLN A 3 0.48 -22.10 11.98
N GLU A 4 0.88 -23.16 12.70
CA GLU A 4 0.19 -23.61 13.92
C GLU A 4 0.21 -22.54 15.02
N ALA A 5 1.33 -21.82 15.16
CA ALA A 5 1.44 -20.72 16.10
C ALA A 5 0.56 -19.53 15.69
N ILE A 6 0.46 -19.21 14.39
CA ILE A 6 -0.44 -18.15 13.88
C ILE A 6 -1.90 -18.52 14.15
N ASP A 7 -2.31 -19.73 13.77
CA ASP A 7 -3.69 -20.20 13.95
C ASP A 7 -4.07 -20.19 15.44
N ARG A 8 -3.14 -20.57 16.32
CA ARG A 8 -3.33 -20.49 17.76
C ARG A 8 -3.57 -19.05 18.23
N GLN A 9 -2.76 -18.08 17.79
CA GLN A 9 -2.94 -16.67 18.19
C GLN A 9 -4.27 -16.09 17.69
N LEU A 10 -4.69 -16.46 16.47
CA LEU A 10 -6.00 -16.08 15.93
C LEU A 10 -7.14 -16.66 16.76
N ILE A 11 -7.05 -17.93 17.13
CA ILE A 11 -8.06 -18.59 17.98
C ILE A 11 -8.12 -17.93 19.37
N GLU A 12 -6.98 -17.63 19.99
CA GLU A 12 -6.97 -16.97 21.31
C GLU A 12 -7.60 -15.57 21.25
N LEU A 13 -7.34 -14.79 20.19
CA LEU A 13 -7.98 -13.48 20.01
C LEU A 13 -9.50 -13.59 19.78
N LEU A 14 -9.94 -14.61 19.03
CA LEU A 14 -11.35 -14.86 18.74
C LEU A 14 -12.13 -15.41 19.95
N ARG A 15 -11.46 -15.98 20.94
CA ARG A 15 -12.08 -16.39 22.21
C ARG A 15 -12.52 -15.20 23.06
N ILE A 16 -11.88 -14.03 22.90
CA ILE A 16 -12.33 -12.80 23.55
C ILE A 16 -13.53 -12.26 22.78
N PRO A 17 -14.71 -12.16 23.40
CA PRO A 17 -15.89 -11.57 22.77
C PRO A 17 -15.57 -10.17 22.25
N GLN A 18 -16.15 -9.80 21.12
CA GLN A 18 -15.82 -8.54 20.44
C GLN A 18 -16.03 -7.33 21.35
N GLU A 19 -17.04 -7.37 22.23
CA GLU A 19 -17.40 -6.31 23.16
C GLU A 19 -16.39 -6.16 24.32
N GLN A 20 -15.57 -7.18 24.55
CA GLN A 20 -14.59 -7.25 25.64
C GLN A 20 -13.15 -7.12 25.12
N ARG A 21 -12.96 -7.11 23.80
CA ARG A 21 -11.64 -7.05 23.16
C ARG A 21 -11.08 -5.64 23.27
N THR A 22 -9.94 -5.49 23.93
CA THR A 22 -9.26 -4.21 24.04
C THR A 22 -8.27 -4.00 22.87
N PRO A 23 -7.88 -2.75 22.57
CA PRO A 23 -6.80 -2.47 21.63
C PRO A 23 -5.48 -3.16 22.00
N ASN A 24 -5.22 -3.37 23.30
CA ASN A 24 -4.02 -4.04 23.77
C ASN A 24 -4.02 -5.54 23.45
N ASP A 25 -5.18 -6.20 23.54
CA ASP A 25 -5.33 -7.61 23.16
C ASP A 25 -5.06 -7.80 21.66
N VAL A 26 -5.59 -6.87 20.83
CA VAL A 26 -5.32 -6.87 19.39
C VAL A 26 -3.85 -6.62 19.11
N ALA A 27 -3.24 -5.61 19.73
CA ALA A 27 -1.84 -5.28 19.51
C ALA A 27 -0.90 -6.42 19.90
N THR A 28 -1.19 -7.11 21.01
CA THR A 28 -0.42 -8.27 21.49
C THR A 28 -0.55 -9.44 20.51
N ALA A 29 -1.78 -9.79 20.11
CA ALA A 29 -2.01 -10.84 19.14
C ALA A 29 -1.34 -10.53 17.80
N VAL A 30 -1.36 -9.27 17.32
CA VAL A 30 -0.67 -8.86 16.10
C VAL A 30 0.85 -8.99 16.24
N ALA A 31 1.43 -8.58 17.38
CA ALA A 31 2.86 -8.73 17.62
C ALA A 31 3.30 -10.21 17.68
N ASP A 32 2.49 -11.06 18.31
CA ASP A 32 2.76 -12.51 18.41
C ASP A 32 2.54 -13.23 17.09
N ILE A 33 1.51 -12.84 16.33
CA ILE A 33 1.31 -13.29 14.95
C ILE A 33 2.50 -12.83 14.11
N TYR A 34 2.94 -11.58 14.23
CA TYR A 34 4.11 -11.08 13.51
C TYR A 34 5.39 -11.86 13.87
N ALA A 35 5.57 -12.22 15.14
CA ALA A 35 6.67 -13.04 15.59
C ALA A 35 6.60 -14.49 15.07
N ALA A 36 5.42 -15.13 15.10
CA ALA A 36 5.18 -16.47 14.59
C ALA A 36 5.22 -16.53 13.05
N ALA A 37 4.79 -15.44 12.43
CA ALA A 37 4.86 -15.12 11.02
C ALA A 37 6.17 -14.44 10.65
N ARG A 38 7.23 -14.51 11.48
CA ARG A 38 8.61 -14.37 11.03
C ARG A 38 8.88 -15.47 9.98
N LEU A 39 8.37 -15.25 8.78
CA LEU A 39 9.15 -15.17 7.57
C LEU A 39 10.53 -14.69 8.01
N GLU A 40 11.56 -15.52 7.81
CA GLU A 40 12.93 -15.02 7.68
C GLU A 40 12.80 -13.69 6.97
N ALA A 41 13.22 -12.57 7.59
CA ALA A 41 12.93 -11.22 7.12
C ALA A 41 13.13 -11.19 5.60
N PHE A 42 12.02 -11.36 4.87
CA PHE A 42 12.14 -11.66 3.45
C PHE A 42 12.52 -10.31 2.92
N THR A 43 13.79 -10.19 2.53
CA THR A 43 14.28 -8.94 1.98
C THR A 43 13.34 -8.65 0.84
N ALA A 44 12.61 -7.54 0.97
CA ALA A 44 11.64 -7.15 -0.03
C ALA A 44 12.32 -7.30 -1.39
N MET A 45 11.66 -7.98 -2.33
CA MET A 45 12.21 -8.13 -3.68
C MET A 45 12.54 -6.72 -4.21
N PRO A 46 13.54 -6.55 -5.09
CA PRO A 46 13.95 -5.21 -5.53
C PRO A 46 12.77 -4.31 -5.94
N LEU A 47 11.79 -4.87 -6.65
CA LEU A 47 10.58 -4.16 -7.05
C LEU A 47 9.65 -3.78 -5.89
N GLN A 48 9.54 -4.63 -4.86
CA GLN A 48 8.83 -4.30 -3.62
C GLN A 48 9.56 -3.20 -2.83
N GLN A 49 10.90 -3.17 -2.86
CA GLN A 49 11.67 -2.07 -2.25
C GLN A 49 11.38 -0.75 -2.94
N GLU A 50 11.34 -0.73 -4.28
CA GLU A 50 10.96 0.44 -5.04
C GLU A 50 9.51 0.87 -4.77
N GLN A 51 8.57 -0.08 -4.62
CA GLN A 51 7.20 0.22 -4.21
C GLN A 51 7.15 0.91 -2.84
N ILE A 52 7.88 0.38 -1.84
CA ILE A 52 7.93 0.93 -0.49
C ILE A 52 8.52 2.35 -0.51
N LYS A 53 9.60 2.57 -1.28
CA LYS A 53 10.20 3.90 -1.46
C LYS A 53 9.18 4.88 -2.06
N LEU A 54 8.52 4.46 -3.14
CA LEU A 54 7.54 5.28 -3.84
C LEU A 54 6.36 5.63 -2.93
N LEU A 55 5.87 4.67 -2.13
CA LEU A 55 4.78 4.90 -1.18
C LEU A 55 5.16 5.96 -0.15
N ALA A 56 6.32 5.82 0.50
CA ALA A 56 6.78 6.77 1.50
C ALA A 56 6.92 8.20 0.94
N ILE A 57 7.45 8.34 -0.28
CA ILE A 57 7.58 9.65 -0.93
C ILE A 57 6.21 10.20 -1.34
N THR A 58 5.32 9.35 -1.84
CA THR A 58 3.98 9.77 -2.27
C THR A 58 3.14 10.24 -1.08
N GLU A 59 3.20 9.56 0.06
CA GLU A 59 2.52 9.99 1.29
C GLU A 59 3.04 11.36 1.78
N PHE A 60 4.36 11.56 1.74
CA PHE A 60 4.96 12.86 2.07
C PHE A 60 4.48 13.96 1.12
N LEU A 61 4.54 13.73 -0.19
CA LEU A 61 4.09 14.70 -1.20
C LEU A 61 2.60 14.99 -1.12
N ALA A 62 1.77 13.99 -0.81
CA ALA A 62 0.34 14.15 -0.66
C ALA A 62 0.00 15.16 0.45
N CYS A 63 0.72 15.10 1.57
CA CYS A 63 0.60 16.08 2.66
C CYS A 63 1.02 17.48 2.22
N GLU A 64 2.19 17.62 1.58
CA GLU A 64 2.73 18.91 1.14
C GLU A 64 1.85 19.58 0.08
N LEU A 65 1.25 18.78 -0.81
CA LEU A 65 0.43 19.26 -1.92
C LEU A 65 -1.07 19.27 -1.62
N GLN A 66 -1.48 18.95 -0.39
CA GLN A 66 -2.88 18.92 0.06
C GLN A 66 -3.77 18.02 -0.82
N MET A 67 -3.25 16.84 -1.15
CA MET A 67 -3.99 15.82 -1.90
C MET A 67 -5.05 15.18 -1.00
N VAL A 68 -6.19 14.81 -1.59
CA VAL A 68 -7.30 14.17 -0.88
C VAL A 68 -7.03 12.69 -0.65
N ASP A 69 -6.49 12.02 -1.67
CA ASP A 69 -6.09 10.62 -1.61
C ASP A 69 -4.73 10.44 -2.29
N ALA A 70 -3.97 9.45 -1.85
CA ALA A 70 -2.70 9.06 -2.43
C ALA A 70 -2.47 7.56 -2.28
N TYR A 71 -2.06 6.90 -3.36
CA TYR A 71 -1.77 5.47 -3.33
C TYR A 71 -0.70 5.09 -4.35
N VAL A 72 -0.04 3.97 -4.08
CA VAL A 72 0.93 3.34 -4.97
C VAL A 72 0.45 1.95 -5.32
N THR A 73 0.38 1.67 -6.62
CA THR A 73 0.01 0.36 -7.17
C THR A 73 1.25 -0.33 -7.71
N LEU A 74 1.39 -1.61 -7.37
CA LEU A 74 2.38 -2.52 -7.94
C LEU A 74 1.64 -3.56 -8.78
N GLU A 75 1.87 -3.55 -10.09
CA GLU A 75 1.30 -4.50 -11.04
C GLU A 75 2.32 -5.62 -11.33
N LEU A 76 1.96 -6.87 -10.99
CA LEU A 76 2.84 -8.04 -11.14
C LEU A 76 2.45 -8.94 -12.32
N HIS A 77 1.57 -8.48 -13.21
CA HIS A 77 0.98 -9.36 -14.23
C HIS A 77 2.02 -9.76 -15.30
N PRO A 78 2.29 -11.06 -15.50
CA PRO A 78 3.29 -11.53 -16.48
C PRO A 78 2.90 -11.27 -17.94
N THR A 79 1.64 -10.92 -18.18
CA THR A 79 1.05 -10.64 -19.50
C THR A 79 0.66 -9.17 -19.66
N SER A 80 0.97 -8.31 -18.68
CA SER A 80 0.65 -6.90 -18.78
C SER A 80 1.43 -6.29 -19.95
N GLN A 81 0.72 -5.60 -20.85
CA GLN A 81 1.35 -4.78 -21.88
C GLN A 81 1.93 -3.49 -21.29
N TYR A 82 1.63 -3.19 -20.03
CA TYR A 82 2.17 -2.05 -19.32
C TYR A 82 3.61 -2.34 -18.92
N ARG A 83 4.53 -1.62 -19.55
CA ARG A 83 5.98 -1.76 -19.34
C ARG A 83 6.43 -1.37 -17.93
N THR A 84 5.63 -0.59 -17.22
CA THR A 84 5.99 0.03 -15.93
C THR A 84 5.16 -0.56 -14.79
N PRO A 85 5.77 -1.36 -13.89
CA PRO A 85 5.06 -2.07 -12.82
C PRO A 85 4.64 -1.17 -11.65
N LEU A 86 5.25 0.01 -11.48
CA LEU A 86 4.92 0.94 -10.40
C LEU A 86 4.10 2.10 -10.94
N THR A 87 3.02 2.42 -10.24
CA THR A 87 2.21 3.60 -10.50
C THR A 87 1.95 4.34 -9.20
N LEU A 88 2.23 5.64 -9.17
CA LEU A 88 1.72 6.54 -8.13
C LEU A 88 0.46 7.23 -8.65
N THR A 89 -0.51 7.44 -7.76
CA THR A 89 -1.69 8.24 -8.05
C THR A 89 -2.01 9.11 -6.83
N MET A 90 -2.21 10.40 -7.06
CA MET A 90 -2.72 11.32 -6.06
C MET A 90 -3.93 12.06 -6.61
N ARG A 91 -4.95 12.26 -5.78
CA ARG A 91 -6.18 12.95 -6.14
C ARG A 91 -6.20 14.34 -5.55
N ARG A 92 -6.44 15.35 -6.38
CA ARG A 92 -6.60 16.75 -5.97
C ARG A 92 -8.02 17.01 -5.46
N PRO A 93 -8.21 18.11 -4.68
CA PRO A 93 -9.55 18.53 -4.25
C PRO A 93 -10.52 18.89 -5.38
N ASP A 94 -9.99 19.31 -6.53
CA ASP A 94 -10.74 19.76 -7.72
C ASP A 94 -11.09 18.63 -8.71
N ALA A 95 -11.03 17.38 -8.24
CA ALA A 95 -11.17 16.17 -9.06
C ALA A 95 -10.08 15.96 -10.12
N GLY A 96 -9.02 16.78 -10.11
CA GLY A 96 -7.79 16.49 -10.84
C GLY A 96 -7.02 15.32 -10.21
N TYR A 97 -6.16 14.70 -11.00
CA TYR A 97 -5.29 13.62 -10.59
C TYR A 97 -3.85 13.93 -10.98
N VAL A 98 -2.93 13.36 -10.22
CA VAL A 98 -1.50 13.34 -10.51
C VAL A 98 -1.09 11.89 -10.64
N PHE A 99 -0.49 11.54 -11.77
CA PHE A 99 -0.04 10.20 -12.08
C PHE A 99 1.45 10.18 -12.38
N GLY A 100 2.11 9.08 -12.07
CA GLY A 100 3.49 8.83 -12.47
C GLY A 100 3.76 7.34 -12.52
N ARG A 101 4.54 6.89 -13.51
CA ARG A 101 4.79 5.46 -13.75
C ARG A 101 6.28 5.18 -13.96
N GLY A 102 6.73 4.01 -13.52
CA GLY A 102 8.12 3.61 -13.68
C GLY A 102 8.41 2.15 -13.29
N GLU A 103 9.63 1.71 -13.55
CA GLU A 103 10.19 0.47 -12.98
C GLU A 103 10.83 0.73 -11.61
N THR A 104 11.20 1.97 -11.33
CA THR A 104 11.72 2.44 -10.05
C THR A 104 10.89 3.57 -9.46
N ALA A 105 11.06 3.84 -8.16
CA ALA A 105 10.43 4.99 -7.52
C ALA A 105 10.86 6.31 -8.18
N GLN A 106 12.15 6.43 -8.54
CA GLN A 106 12.69 7.61 -9.20
C GLN A 106 12.03 7.86 -10.55
N GLU A 107 11.91 6.83 -11.38
CA GLU A 107 11.26 6.96 -12.69
C GLU A 107 9.79 7.38 -12.55
N ALA A 108 9.05 6.76 -11.63
CA ALA A 108 7.66 7.12 -11.39
C ALA A 108 7.50 8.58 -10.92
N LEU A 109 8.44 9.09 -10.12
CA LEU A 109 8.46 10.49 -9.69
C LEU A 109 8.87 11.46 -10.81
N MET A 110 9.75 11.04 -11.71
CA MET A 110 10.14 11.83 -12.88
C MET A 110 9.06 11.89 -13.96
N ASP A 111 8.22 10.86 -14.03
CA ASP A 111 7.09 10.75 -14.95
C ASP A 111 5.81 11.45 -14.44
N ILE A 112 5.90 12.24 -13.36
CA ILE A 112 4.73 12.90 -12.79
C ILE A 112 4.07 13.83 -13.82
N HIS A 113 2.78 13.59 -14.07
CA HIS A 113 1.94 14.40 -14.93
C HIS A 113 0.54 14.59 -14.35
N ASP A 114 -0.05 15.73 -14.69
CA ASP A 114 -1.41 16.08 -14.32
C ASP A 114 -2.42 15.45 -15.28
N TYR A 115 -3.52 14.98 -14.72
CA TYR A 115 -4.69 14.55 -15.46
C TYR A 115 -5.93 15.25 -14.91
N PHE A 116 -6.64 15.95 -15.78
CA PHE A 116 -7.92 16.55 -15.45
C PHE A 116 -9.00 15.79 -16.22
N PRO A 117 -9.86 15.01 -15.55
CA PRO A 117 -10.93 14.28 -16.21
C PRO A 117 -11.84 15.27 -16.95
N GLN A 118 -12.23 14.91 -18.19
CA GLN A 118 -13.18 15.76 -18.91
C GLN A 118 -14.57 15.66 -18.27
N PRO A 119 -15.44 16.69 -18.41
CA PRO A 119 -16.76 16.72 -17.76
C PRO A 119 -17.67 15.50 -18.01
N LYS A 120 -17.41 14.72 -19.06
CA LYS A 120 -18.15 13.48 -19.37
C LYS A 120 -17.70 12.27 -18.56
N GLU A 121 -16.49 12.30 -18.00
CA GLU A 121 -15.88 11.18 -17.26
C GLU A 121 -16.13 11.27 -15.76
N ALA A 122 -16.35 12.47 -15.22
CA ALA A 122 -16.62 12.69 -13.79
C ALA A 122 -18.02 12.24 -13.33
N ALA A 123 -18.87 11.76 -14.24
CA ALA A 123 -20.26 11.35 -13.99
C ALA A 123 -20.49 9.83 -14.06
N ALA A 124 -19.44 9.04 -14.28
CA ALA A 124 -19.47 7.57 -14.30
C ALA A 124 -18.95 7.00 -12.99
#